data_AF-A0A1M5AL50-F1
#
_entry.id   AF-A0A1M5AL50-F1
#
_cell.length_a   1.000
_cell.length_b   1.000
_cell.length_c   1.000
_cell.angle_alpha   90.00
_cell.angle_beta   90.00
_cell.angle_gamma   90.00
#
_symmetry.space_group_name_H-M   'P 1'
#
loop_
_entity.id
_entity.type
_entity.pdbx_description
1 polymer ?
#
loop_
_entity_poly.entity_id
_entity_poly.type
_entity_poly.pdbx_seq_one_letter_code
_entity_poly.pdbx_strand_id
1 'polypeptide(L)' 'MWHEFKPIKNKDLLFKVAEALMKVAQIRIEKADEGWKLMIKT' A
#
# COMPACT_ATOMS: atom_id res chain seq x y z
N MET A 1 -12.09 1.31 8.85
CA MET A 1 -11.12 0.32 9.41
C MET A 1 -9.94 0.23 8.46
N TRP A 2 -8.71 -0.05 8.91
CA TRP A 2 -7.60 -0.24 7.96
C TRP A 2 -7.52 -1.71 7.53
N HIS A 3 -7.52 -1.96 6.23
CA HIS A 3 -7.18 -3.28 5.69
C HIS A 3 -5.71 -3.32 5.32
N GLU A 4 -4.99 -4.26 5.91
CA GLU A 4 -3.57 -4.48 5.68
C GLU A 4 -3.36 -5.58 4.63
N PHE A 5 -2.47 -5.32 3.67
CA PHE A 5 -2.05 -6.31 2.69
C PHE A 5 -0.67 -6.90 3.04
N LYS A 6 -0.35 -8.05 2.45
CA LYS A 6 0.99 -8.66 2.58
C LYS A 6 2.08 -7.72 2.02
N PRO A 7 3.29 -7.73 2.59
CA PRO A 7 4.40 -6.92 2.08
C PRO A 7 4.75 -7.26 0.63
N ILE A 8 5.03 -6.23 -0.17
CA ILE A 8 5.46 -6.34 -1.56
C ILE A 8 6.90 -5.81 -1.66
N LYS A 9 7.79 -6.61 -2.25
CA LYS A 9 9.20 -6.24 -2.49
C LYS A 9 9.35 -5.22 -3.61
N ASN A 10 8.52 -5.33 -4.64
CA ASN A 10 8.54 -4.43 -5.78
C ASN A 10 7.93 -3.06 -5.41
N LYS A 11 8.83 -2.12 -5.11
CA LYS A 11 8.48 -0.76 -4.72
C LYS A 11 7.73 -0.02 -5.84
N ASP A 12 8.21 -0.09 -7.08
CA ASP A 12 7.60 0.65 -8.19
C ASP A 12 6.15 0.22 -8.46
N LEU A 13 5.89 -1.09 -8.40
CA LEU A 13 4.54 -1.62 -8.51
C LEU A 13 3.63 -1.12 -7.39
N LEU A 14 4.12 -1.16 -6.14
CA LEU A 14 3.38 -0.70 -4.98
C LEU A 14 3.00 0.78 -5.09
N PHE A 15 3.94 1.65 -5.50
CA PHE A 15 3.66 3.07 -5.66
C PHE A 15 2.66 3.33 -6.78
N LYS A 16 2.77 2.67 -7.94
CA LYS A 16 1.78 2.80 -9.03
C LYS A 16 0.36 2.41 -8.56
N VAL A 17 0.25 1.32 -7.81
CA VAL A 17 -1.04 0.88 -7.26
C VAL A 17 -1.56 1.88 -6.23
N ALA A 18 -0.70 2.36 -5.33
CA ALA A 18 -1.09 3.35 -4.33
C ALA A 18 -1.57 4.66 -4.96
N GLU A 19 -0.84 5.21 -5.94
CA GLU A 19 -1.22 6.43 -6.65
C GLU A 19 -2.59 6.31 -7.34
N ALA A 20 -2.87 5.16 -7.96
CA ALA A 20 -4.17 4.91 -8.58
C ALA A 20 -5.30 4.85 -7.52
N LEU A 21 -5.04 4.20 -6.39
CA LEU A 21 -6.02 4.01 -5.31
C LEU A 21 -6.23 5.26 -4.45
N MET A 22 -5.25 6.16 -4.35
CA MET A 22 -5.36 7.43 -3.63
C MET A 22 -6.48 8.34 -4.16
N LYS A 23 -6.90 8.14 -5.41
CA LYS A 23 -8.03 8.88 -6.02
C LYS A 23 -9.39 8.48 -5.44
N VAL A 24 -9.49 7.29 -4.83
CA VAL A 24 -10.77 6.70 -4.40
C VAL A 24 -10.79 6.33 -2.92
N ALA A 25 -9.64 6.15 -2.28
CA ALA A 25 -9.55 5.77 -0.87
C ALA A 25 -8.32 6.39 -0.20
N GLN A 26 -8.35 6.49 1.14
CA GLN A 26 -7.18 6.88 1.91
C GLN A 26 -6.19 5.71 1.98
N ILE A 27 -4.97 5.94 1.53
CA ILE A 27 -3.91 4.92 1.43
C ILE A 27 -2.78 5.25 2.40
N ARG A 28 -2.18 4.22 3.01
CA ARG A 28 -0.94 4.32 3.79
C ARG A 28 0.03 3.24 3.33
N ILE A 29 1.30 3.63 3.20
CA ILE A 29 2.39 2.71 2.86
C ILE A 29 3.35 2.68 4.05
N GLU A 30 3.74 1.48 4.47
CA GLU A 30 4.75 1.30 5.51
C GLU A 30 5.85 0.34 5.08
N LYS A 31 7.08 0.60 5.53
CA LYS A 31 8.19 -0.31 5.32
C LYS A 31 8.04 -1.49 6.30
N ALA A 32 8.17 -2.70 5.77
CA ALA A 32 8.19 -3.94 6.53
C ALA A 32 9.52 -4.66 6.30
N ASP A 33 9.83 -5.66 7.12
CA ASP A 33 11.09 -6.40 7.05
C ASP A 33 11.35 -7.01 5.66
N GLU A 34 10.29 -7.46 4.98
CA GLU A 34 10.38 -8.08 3.65
C GLU A 34 9.99 -7.14 2.48
N GLY A 35 9.81 -5.83 2.71
CA GLY A 35 9.43 -4.90 1.65
C GLY A 35 8.54 -3.76 2.14
N TRP A 36 7.38 -3.59 1.50
CA TRP A 36 6.45 -2.50 1.79
C TRP A 36 5.03 -3.01 1.90
N LYS A 37 4.30 -2.62 2.94
CA LYS A 37 2.89 -2.93 3.11
C LYS A 37 2.03 -1.77 2.61
N LEU A 38 1.00 -2.12 1.86
CA LEU A 38 -0.10 -1.21 1.52
C LEU A 38 -1.22 -1.39 2.54
N MET A 39 -1.80 -0.28 2.97
CA MET A 39 -2.99 -0.25 3.81
C MET A 39 -4.03 0.67 3.21
N ILE A 40 -5.29 0.23 3.21
CA ILE A 40 -6.42 0.97 2.64
C ILE A 40 -7.45 1.22 3.74
N LYS A 41 -7.90 2.46 3.87
CA LYS A 41 -8.98 2.81 4.79
C LYS A 41 -10.32 2.49 4.13
N THR A 42 -11.07 1.61 4.77
CA THR A 42 -12.50 1.38 4.50
C THR A 42 -13.37 2.17 5.45
#